data_AF-A0A8I0TUZ1-F1
#
_entry.id   AF-A0A8I0TUZ1-F1
#
_cell.length_a   1.000
_cell.length_b   1.000
_cell.length_c   1.000
_cell.angle_alpha   90.00
_cell.angle_beta   90.00
_cell.angle_gamma   90.00
#
_symmetry.space_group_name_H-M   'P 1'
#
loop_
_entity.id
_entity.type
_entity.pdbx_description
1 polymer ?
#
loop_
_entity_poly.entity_id
_entity_poly.type
_entity_poly.pdbx_seq_one_letter_code
_entity_poly.pdbx_strand_id
1 'polypeptide(L)' 'MNQAEEPRTIAYCSWHNGLSDTARLVQTGEAGRLFACRGCRLKHGLAPLADQP' A
#
# COMPACT_ATOMS: atom_id res chain seq x y z
N MET A 1 -9.97 15.80 -22.16
CA MET A 1 -9.07 15.71 -21.00
C MET A 1 -8.93 14.23 -20.69
N ASN A 2 -8.04 13.54 -21.40
CA ASN A 2 -7.92 12.08 -21.28
C ASN A 2 -7.03 11.80 -20.07
N GLN A 3 -7.60 11.90 -18.87
CA GLN A 3 -6.99 11.26 -17.72
C GLN A 3 -7.13 9.76 -17.97
N ALA A 4 -6.09 9.14 -18.52
CA ALA A 4 -5.93 7.71 -18.40
C ALA A 4 -6.12 7.41 -16.91
N GLU A 5 -7.22 6.75 -16.58
CA GLU A 5 -7.44 6.23 -15.23
C GLU A 5 -6.35 5.20 -15.02
N GLU A 6 -5.17 5.66 -14.58
CA GLU A 6 -4.07 4.81 -14.18
C GLU A 6 -4.68 3.73 -13.30
N PRO A 7 -4.40 2.44 -13.55
CA PRO A 7 -5.04 1.36 -12.80
C PRO A 7 -4.74 1.57 -11.31
N ARG A 8 -5.71 2.17 -10.60
CA ARG A 8 -5.61 2.43 -9.17
C ARG A 8 -5.81 1.09 -8.51
N THR A 9 -4.70 0.43 -8.20
CA THR A 9 -4.75 -0.85 -7.49
C THR A 9 -5.29 -0.58 -6.10
N ILE A 10 -6.56 -0.91 -5.88
CA ILE A 10 -7.16 -0.90 -4.56
C ILE A 10 -6.62 -2.12 -3.82
N ALA A 11 -5.95 -1.89 -2.69
CA ALA A 11 -5.47 -2.96 -1.82
C ALA A 11 -5.93 -2.73 -0.38
N TYR A 12 -6.01 -3.83 0.38
CA TYR A 12 -6.42 -3.81 1.77
C TYR A 12 -5.26 -3.38 2.68
N CYS A 13 -5.46 -2.31 3.44
CA CYS A 13 -4.47 -1.84 4.41
C CYS A 13 -4.55 -2.67 5.70
N SER A 14 -3.48 -3.37 6.04
CA SER A 14 -3.40 -4.21 7.25
C SER A 14 -3.39 -3.42 8.56
N TRP A 15 -3.14 -2.10 8.53
CA TRP A 15 -3.04 -1.26 9.73
C TRP A 15 -4.37 -0.65 10.16
N HIS A 16 -5.17 -0.14 9.21
CA HIS A 16 -6.49 0.43 9.51
C HIS A 16 -7.64 -0.52 9.17
N ASN A 17 -7.32 -1.71 8.66
CA ASN A 17 -8.29 -2.75 8.30
C ASN A 17 -9.34 -2.29 7.27
N GLY A 18 -8.89 -1.72 6.15
CA GLY A 18 -9.79 -1.18 5.13
C GLY A 18 -9.14 -1.01 3.76
N LEU A 19 -9.98 -0.93 2.73
CA LEU A 19 -9.52 -0.75 1.35
C LEU A 19 -8.99 0.67 1.12
N SER A 20 -7.94 0.77 0.31
CA SER A 20 -7.39 2.06 -0.13
C SER A 20 -6.75 1.93 -1.50
N ASP A 21 -6.96 2.93 -2.36
CA ASP A 21 -6.31 3.05 -3.68
C ASP A 21 -4.83 3.46 -3.55
N THR A 22 -4.42 3.95 -2.39
CA THR A 22 -3.02 4.32 -2.09
C THR A 22 -2.24 3.23 -1.35
N ALA A 23 -2.85 2.07 -1.14
CA ALA A 23 -2.21 0.94 -0.48
C ALA A 23 -1.08 0.36 -1.34
N ARG A 24 0.12 0.28 -0.74
CA ARG A 24 1.32 -0.31 -1.35
C ARG A 24 1.83 -1.42 -0.47
N LEU A 25 2.45 -2.42 -1.08
CA LEU A 25 3.11 -3.52 -0.39
C LEU A 25 4.25 -2.94 0.46
N VAL A 26 4.28 -3.24 1.75
CA VAL A 26 5.33 -2.78 2.69
C VAL A 26 6.13 -3.94 3.27
N GLN A 27 5.58 -5.15 3.26
CA GLN A 27 6.27 -6.34 3.75
C GLN A 27 5.74 -7.57 3.03
N THR A 28 6.64 -8.50 2.74
CA THR A 28 6.31 -9.85 2.29
C THR A 28 6.98 -10.84 3.24
N GLY A 29 6.26 -11.86 3.69
CA GLY A 29 6.78 -12.89 4.56
C GLY A 29 6.00 -14.19 4.41
N GLU A 30 6.33 -15.19 5.23
CA GLU A 30 5.65 -16.49 5.22
C GLU A 30 4.15 -16.38 5.52
N ALA A 31 3.76 -15.37 6.29
CA ALA A 31 2.37 -15.04 6.60
C ALA A 31 1.63 -14.28 5.47
N GLY A 32 2.29 -14.03 4.33
CA GLY A 32 1.72 -13.35 3.17
C GLY A 32 2.21 -11.93 2.95
N ARG A 33 1.42 -11.16 2.19
CA ARG A 33 1.74 -9.81 1.73
C ARG A 33 0.99 -8.77 2.56
N LEU A 34 1.72 -7.87 3.21
CA LEU A 34 1.15 -6.77 3.99
C LEU A 34 1.17 -5.47 3.18
N PHE A 35 0.02 -4.86 3.02
CA PHE A 35 -0.13 -3.58 2.35
C PHE A 35 -0.49 -2.51 3.37
N ALA A 36 0.05 -1.30 3.15
CA ALA A 36 -0.29 -0.13 3.95
C ALA A 36 -0.65 1.04 3.02
N CYS A 37 -1.74 1.76 3.33
CA CYS A 37 -2.11 3.01 2.66
C CYS A 37 -1.10 4.13 2.94
N ARG A 38 -1.13 5.21 2.16
CA ARG A 38 -0.20 6.34 2.35
C ARG A 38 -0.25 6.91 3.78
N GLY A 39 -1.43 7.04 4.36
CA GLY A 39 -1.60 7.55 5.74
C GLY A 39 -0.95 6.64 6.79
N CYS A 40 -1.19 5.32 6.70
CA CYS A 40 -0.58 4.34 7.60
C CYS A 40 0.94 4.26 7.41
N ARG A 41 1.43 4.34 6.17
CA ARG A 41 2.87 4.37 5.91
C ARG A 41 3.55 5.54 6.60
N LEU A 42 3.00 6.74 6.47
CA LEU A 42 3.55 7.94 7.13
C LEU A 42 3.45 7.86 8.66
N LYS A 43 2.32 7.37 9.19
CA LYS A 43 2.11 7.25 10.63
C LYS A 43 3.04 6.24 11.31
N HIS A 44 3.33 5.15 10.63
CA HIS A 44 4.13 4.03 11.16
C HIS A 44 5.56 3.98 10.63
N GLY A 45 5.99 4.95 9.81
CA GLY A 45 7.32 4.97 9.21
C GLY A 45 7.59 3.81 8.26
N LEU A 46 6.57 3.30 7.58
CA LEU A 46 6.70 2.13 6.70
C LEU A 46 7.09 2.57 5.29
N ALA A 47 8.19 2.02 4.79
CA ALA A 47 8.58 2.17 3.39
C ALA A 47 7.85 1.13 2.52
N PRO A 48 7.39 1.48 1.30
CA PRO A 48 6.97 0.48 0.32
C PRO A 48 8.12 -0.51 0.04
N LEU A 49 7.81 -1.79 -0.10
CA LEU A 49 8.80 -2.83 -0.43
C LEU A 49 9.55 -2.52 -1.73
N ALA A 50 8.87 -1.86 -2.69
CA ALA A 50 9.48 -1.43 -3.95
C ALA A 50 10.52 -0.30 -3.80
N ASP A 51 10.57 0.36 -2.65
CA ASP A 51 11.51 1.43 -2.30
C ASP A 51 12.69 0.91 -1.45
N GLN A 52 12.66 -0.36 -1.04
CA GLN A 52 13.74 -1.00 -0.27
C GLN A 52 14.81 -1.54 -1.25
N PRO A 53 16.11 -1.37 -0.93
CA PRO A 53 17.22 -1.78 -1.79
C PRO A 53 17.38 -3.30 -1.94
#